data_AF-A0A7D8Z290-F1
#
_entry.id   AF-A0A7D8Z290-F1
#
_cell.length_a   1.000
_cell.length_b   1.000
_cell.length_c   1.000
_cell.angle_alpha   90.00
_cell.angle_beta   90.00
_cell.angle_gamma   90.00
#
_symmetry.space_group_name_H-M   'P 1'
#
loop_
_entity.id
_entity.type
_entity.pdbx_description
1 polymer ?
#
loop_
_entity_poly.entity_id
_entity_poly.type
_entity_poly.pdbx_seq_one_letter_code
_entity_poly.pdbx_strand_id
1 'polypeptide(L)'
;MEQQYVLSIIEKAGNKGISKSMTSLQVNPDVMPRSQVLKCVDSLEKLGLIKNFKSVNGPITPLYILANLNPPEDIAGGIWFDESKEYDSTFVDTLKDVVLNFVTSKTFPNQKGKDSISKLVSNPIHPIAKTASLPTPQHVLKFILANKVTNASLSVKNVMEIARALELDGLIEAIKPVGGVTVEERYESDSDGEPVPKRRRAKDSDDELDPEERARRDRKNREKLKAKLKEKKREEKRREKEKKARAKEKEREKRRKEKEKEKRRKEKDRKRKERDQKKKGKSKEPRS
;
A
#
# COMPACT_ATOMS: atom_id res chain seq x y z
N MET A 1 16.87 43.07 -5.42
CA MET A 1 15.77 43.28 -4.45
C MET A 1 14.44 42.81 -5.00
N GLU A 2 14.08 43.23 -6.21
CA GLU A 2 12.85 42.87 -6.92
C GLU A 2 12.58 41.37 -7.05
N GLN A 3 13.57 40.60 -7.51
CA GLN A 3 13.45 39.14 -7.66
C GLN A 3 13.23 38.43 -6.31
N GLN A 4 13.83 38.91 -5.23
CA GLN A 4 13.66 38.35 -3.89
C GLN A 4 12.24 38.58 -3.36
N TYR A 5 11.64 39.73 -3.68
CA TYR A 5 10.25 40.01 -3.34
C TYR A 5 9.29 39.06 -4.06
N VAL A 6 9.47 38.88 -5.37
CA VAL A 6 8.65 37.94 -6.17
C VAL A 6 8.83 36.49 -5.67
N LEU A 7 10.07 36.10 -5.34
CA LEU A 7 10.36 34.77 -4.77
C LEU A 7 9.61 34.55 -3.45
N SER A 8 9.55 35.55 -2.57
CA SER A 8 8.82 35.44 -1.29
C SER A 8 7.31 35.24 -1.47
N ILE A 9 6.73 35.76 -2.56
CA ILE A 9 5.31 35.58 -2.88
C ILE A 9 5.07 34.14 -3.36
N ILE A 10 5.96 33.62 -4.21
CA ILE A 10 5.91 32.23 -4.68
C ILE A 10 6.11 31.25 -3.52
N GLU A 11 7.01 31.58 -2.57
CA GLU A 11 7.22 30.80 -1.36
C GLU A 11 5.96 30.75 -0.48
N LYS A 12 5.25 31.88 -0.32
CA LYS A 12 3.97 31.93 0.40
C LYS A 12 2.87 31.09 -0.24
N ALA A 13 2.91 30.88 -1.56
CA ALA A 13 1.96 30.00 -2.25
C ALA A 13 2.20 28.50 -1.94
N GLY A 14 3.40 28.13 -1.52
CA GLY A 14 3.78 26.79 -1.10
C GLY A 14 3.51 25.72 -2.17
N ASN A 15 3.05 24.54 -1.74
CA ASN A 15 2.91 23.37 -2.62
C ASN A 15 1.79 23.48 -3.68
N LYS A 16 0.87 24.45 -3.53
CA LYS A 16 -0.22 24.64 -4.51
C LYS A 16 0.25 25.34 -5.78
N GLY A 17 1.37 26.07 -5.70
CA GLY A 17 1.88 26.89 -6.78
C GLY A 17 1.02 28.13 -7.04
N ILE A 18 1.56 29.05 -7.85
CA ILE A 18 0.90 30.30 -8.25
C ILE A 18 1.14 30.57 -9.74
N SER A 19 0.14 31.10 -10.45
CA SER A 19 0.29 31.46 -11.87
C SER A 19 0.96 32.82 -12.04
N LYS A 20 1.63 33.04 -13.18
CA LYS A 20 2.23 34.34 -13.54
C LYS A 20 1.25 35.51 -13.39
N SER A 21 0.02 35.32 -13.86
CA SER A 21 -1.06 36.31 -13.75
C SER A 21 -1.42 36.61 -12.29
N MET A 22 -1.56 35.58 -11.46
CA MET A 22 -1.88 35.75 -10.04
C MET A 22 -0.73 36.40 -9.28
N THR A 23 0.52 36.04 -9.54
CA THR A 23 1.69 36.70 -8.95
C THR A 23 1.72 38.18 -9.27
N SER A 24 1.44 38.55 -10.53
CA SER A 24 1.37 39.96 -10.94
C SER A 24 0.21 40.74 -10.31
N LEU A 25 -0.82 40.05 -9.84
CA LEU A 25 -1.97 40.64 -9.14
C LEU A 25 -1.69 40.79 -7.64
N GLN A 26 -0.92 39.88 -7.05
CA GLN A 26 -0.55 39.93 -5.63
C GLN A 26 0.55 40.97 -5.34
N VAL A 27 1.32 41.36 -6.36
CA VAL A 27 2.29 42.46 -6.25
C VAL A 27 1.55 43.80 -6.35
N ASN A 28 1.80 44.69 -5.39
CA ASN A 28 1.28 46.06 -5.44
C ASN A 28 1.84 46.78 -6.68
N PRO A 29 0.98 47.38 -7.53
CA PRO A 29 1.40 48.01 -8.78
C PRO A 29 2.32 49.21 -8.56
N ASP A 30 2.22 49.89 -7.42
CA ASP A 30 3.08 51.03 -7.05
C ASP A 30 4.51 50.61 -6.70
N VAL A 31 4.70 49.36 -6.29
CA VAL A 31 6.02 48.80 -5.95
C VAL A 31 6.71 48.27 -7.20
N MET A 32 5.95 47.62 -8.10
CA MET A 32 6.50 47.05 -9.32
C MET A 32 5.43 46.91 -10.41
N PRO A 33 5.70 47.39 -11.65
CA PRO A 33 4.83 47.16 -12.79
C PRO A 33 4.70 45.67 -13.13
N ARG A 34 3.51 45.26 -13.60
CA ARG A 34 3.21 43.86 -13.96
C ARG A 34 4.21 43.25 -14.95
N SER A 35 4.67 44.03 -15.93
CA SER A 35 5.65 43.58 -16.93
C SER A 35 7.00 43.20 -16.31
N GLN A 36 7.42 43.91 -15.27
CA GLN A 36 8.66 43.65 -14.54
C GLN A 36 8.54 42.43 -13.64
N VAL A 37 7.36 42.19 -13.04
CA VAL A 37 7.07 40.95 -12.29
C VAL A 37 7.23 39.73 -13.19
N LEU A 38 6.67 39.77 -14.40
CA LEU A 38 6.77 38.66 -15.36
C LEU A 38 8.22 38.37 -15.76
N LYS A 39 9.01 39.42 -16.05
CA LYS A 39 10.46 39.29 -16.30
C LYS A 39 11.22 38.69 -15.13
N CYS A 40 10.84 39.04 -13.90
CA CYS A 40 11.44 38.45 -12.70
C CYS A 40 11.13 36.96 -12.57
N VAL A 41 9.89 36.53 -12.84
CA VAL A 41 9.53 35.11 -12.86
C VAL A 41 10.36 34.35 -13.90
N ASP A 42 10.48 34.87 -15.12
CA ASP A 42 11.30 34.24 -16.17
C ASP A 42 12.78 34.17 -15.78
N SER A 43 13.29 35.19 -15.10
CA SER A 43 14.67 35.21 -14.61
C SER A 43 14.90 34.20 -13.49
N LEU A 44 13.95 34.08 -12.55
CA LEU A 44 14.00 33.09 -11.46
C LEU A 44 13.92 31.65 -11.97
N GLU A 45 13.16 31.43 -13.05
CA GLU A 45 13.08 30.13 -13.74
C GLU A 45 14.40 29.78 -14.42
N LYS A 46 15.01 30.73 -15.15
CA LYS A 46 16.35 30.55 -15.76
C LYS A 46 17.44 30.27 -14.73
N LEU A 47 17.33 30.85 -13.54
CA LEU A 47 18.25 30.61 -12.42
C LEU A 47 17.98 29.27 -11.70
N GLY A 48 16.90 28.56 -12.03
CA GLY A 48 16.55 27.28 -11.41
C GLY A 48 16.03 27.38 -9.97
N LEU A 49 15.63 28.58 -9.50
CA LEU A 49 15.07 28.78 -8.16
C LEU A 49 13.59 28.39 -8.08
N ILE A 50 12.89 28.49 -9.21
CA ILE A 50 11.50 28.08 -9.37
C ILE A 50 11.38 27.10 -10.53
N LYS A 51 10.38 26.23 -10.45
CA LYS A 51 10.01 25.32 -11.53
C LYS A 51 8.54 25.50 -11.88
N ASN A 52 8.21 25.26 -13.15
CA ASN A 52 6.84 25.29 -13.61
C ASN A 52 6.20 23.89 -13.57
N PHE A 53 4.88 23.86 -13.38
CA PHE A 53 4.07 22.67 -13.55
C PHE A 53 2.66 23.02 -14.01
N LYS A 54 2.01 22.09 -14.70
CA LYS A 54 0.60 22.20 -15.07
C LYS A 54 -0.25 21.55 -13.98
N SER A 55 -1.42 22.11 -13.73
CA SER A 55 -2.42 21.49 -12.85
C SER A 55 -3.34 20.60 -13.67
N VAL A 56 -3.67 19.43 -13.13
CA VAL A 56 -4.65 18.51 -13.73
C VAL A 56 -6.08 18.93 -13.46
N ASN A 57 -6.35 19.43 -12.25
CA ASN A 57 -7.69 19.81 -11.79
C ASN A 57 -7.96 21.33 -11.91
N GLY A 58 -7.01 22.08 -12.44
CA GLY A 58 -7.02 23.54 -12.45
C GLY A 58 -6.92 24.13 -13.86
N PRO A 59 -6.80 25.47 -13.96
CA PRO A 59 -6.66 26.13 -15.26
C PRO A 59 -5.41 25.66 -16.01
N ILE A 60 -5.51 25.59 -17.35
CA ILE A 60 -4.44 25.15 -18.29
C ILE A 60 -3.16 26.02 -18.20
N THR A 61 -3.21 27.12 -17.45
CA THR A 61 -2.06 28.00 -17.23
C THR A 61 -0.97 27.32 -16.39
N PRO A 62 0.32 27.49 -16.74
CA PRO A 62 1.41 26.98 -15.93
C PRO A 62 1.46 27.67 -14.55
N LEU A 63 1.58 26.85 -13.51
CA LEU A 63 1.82 27.25 -12.14
C LEU A 63 3.32 27.19 -11.83
N TYR A 64 3.77 28.07 -10.95
CA TYR A 64 5.16 28.17 -10.53
C TYR A 64 5.25 27.82 -9.05
N ILE A 65 6.27 27.05 -8.71
CA ILE A 65 6.59 26.60 -7.36
C ILE A 65 8.10 26.68 -7.16
N LEU A 66 8.55 26.76 -5.91
CA LEU A 66 9.97 26.66 -5.59
C LEU A 66 10.56 25.33 -6.08
N ALA A 67 11.82 25.36 -6.51
CA ALA A 67 12.49 24.19 -7.08
C ALA A 67 12.60 23.02 -6.09
N ASN A 68 12.79 23.33 -4.79
CA ASN A 68 12.91 22.36 -3.70
C ASN A 68 11.58 21.72 -3.28
N LEU A 69 10.43 22.28 -3.67
CA LEU A 69 9.11 21.76 -3.31
C LEU A 69 8.52 20.94 -4.46
N ASN A 70 7.85 19.84 -4.14
CA ASN A 70 7.14 19.05 -5.15
C ASN A 70 5.64 19.32 -5.06
N PRO A 71 4.95 19.50 -6.21
CA PRO A 71 3.51 19.67 -6.21
C PRO A 71 2.85 18.39 -5.66
N PRO A 72 1.72 18.51 -4.94
CA PRO A 72 1.02 17.36 -4.39
C PRO A 72 0.39 16.55 -5.52
N GLU A 73 0.25 15.24 -5.29
CA GLU A 73 -0.35 14.30 -6.26
C GLU A 73 -1.73 14.75 -6.75
N ASP A 74 -2.54 15.34 -5.86
CA ASP A 74 -3.89 15.82 -6.18
C ASP A 74 -3.92 16.97 -7.21
N ILE A 75 -2.82 17.71 -7.36
CA ILE A 75 -2.71 18.82 -8.33
C ILE A 75 -1.88 18.38 -9.55
N ALA A 76 -0.83 17.60 -9.33
CA ALA A 76 0.07 17.14 -10.38
C ALA A 76 -0.45 15.92 -11.17
N GLY A 77 -1.49 15.24 -10.69
CA GLY A 77 -2.14 14.13 -11.41
C GLY A 77 -1.69 12.73 -11.03
N GLY A 78 -0.65 12.59 -10.22
CA GLY A 78 -0.13 11.28 -9.82
C GLY A 78 0.40 10.46 -11.01
N ILE A 79 0.35 9.13 -10.89
CA ILE A 79 0.98 8.20 -11.85
C ILE A 79 0.27 8.07 -13.20
N TRP A 80 -0.87 8.73 -13.37
CA TRP A 80 -1.67 8.68 -14.60
C TRP A 80 -1.19 9.68 -15.65
N PHE A 81 -0.25 10.53 -15.28
CA PHE A 81 0.30 11.59 -16.12
C PHE A 81 1.76 11.30 -16.39
N ASP A 82 2.17 11.51 -17.64
CA ASP A 82 3.55 11.33 -18.07
C ASP A 82 4.48 12.46 -17.57
N GLU A 83 5.76 12.42 -17.94
CA GLU A 83 6.72 13.47 -17.61
C GLU A 83 6.33 14.83 -18.25
N SER A 84 5.59 14.79 -19.36
CA SER A 84 4.99 15.95 -20.02
C SER A 84 3.74 16.49 -19.32
N LYS A 85 3.28 15.79 -18.27
CA LYS A 85 2.07 16.06 -17.46
C LYS A 85 0.79 16.01 -18.29
N GLU A 86 0.76 15.14 -19.28
CA GLU A 86 -0.39 14.78 -20.09
C GLU A 86 -0.92 13.41 -19.65
N TYR A 87 -2.24 13.22 -19.74
CA TYR A 87 -2.87 11.98 -19.33
C TYR A 87 -2.49 10.85 -20.29
N ASP A 88 -1.84 9.81 -19.77
CA ASP A 88 -1.45 8.66 -20.56
C ASP A 88 -2.57 7.61 -20.56
N SER A 89 -3.50 7.75 -21.51
CA SER A 89 -4.60 6.79 -21.68
C SER A 89 -4.09 5.40 -22.03
N THR A 90 -3.00 5.30 -22.81
CA THR A 90 -2.46 4.02 -23.25
C THR A 90 -1.89 3.21 -22.08
N PHE A 91 -1.21 3.88 -21.16
CA PHE A 91 -0.74 3.27 -19.92
C PHE A 91 -1.90 2.81 -19.04
N VAL A 92 -2.93 3.63 -18.88
CA VAL A 92 -4.11 3.27 -18.08
C VAL A 92 -4.84 2.06 -18.67
N ASP A 93 -5.06 2.05 -19.99
CA ASP A 93 -5.78 0.97 -20.66
C ASP A 93 -5.00 -0.35 -20.65
N THR A 94 -3.68 -0.31 -20.88
CA THR A 94 -2.84 -1.50 -20.75
C THR A 94 -2.85 -2.06 -19.32
N LEU A 95 -2.86 -1.18 -18.30
CA LEU A 95 -2.92 -1.61 -16.92
C LEU A 95 -4.31 -2.18 -16.55
N LYS A 96 -5.39 -1.60 -17.08
CA LYS A 96 -6.75 -2.16 -16.99
C LYS A 96 -6.79 -3.57 -17.56
N ASP A 97 -6.24 -3.79 -18.75
CA ASP A 97 -6.20 -5.12 -19.39
C ASP A 97 -5.42 -6.14 -18.55
N VAL A 98 -4.28 -5.74 -17.99
CA VAL A 98 -3.48 -6.62 -17.12
C VAL A 98 -4.26 -6.98 -15.86
N VAL A 99 -4.91 -6.02 -15.21
CA VAL A 99 -5.72 -6.26 -14.02
C VAL A 99 -6.91 -7.16 -14.36
N LEU A 100 -7.62 -6.89 -15.45
CA LEU A 100 -8.76 -7.70 -15.91
C LEU A 100 -8.37 -9.14 -16.21
N ASN A 101 -7.24 -9.34 -16.90
CA ASN A 101 -6.70 -10.66 -17.20
C ASN A 101 -6.32 -11.41 -15.92
N PHE A 102 -5.69 -10.72 -14.97
CA PHE A 102 -5.35 -11.33 -13.68
C PHE A 102 -6.60 -11.75 -12.90
N VAL A 103 -7.61 -10.87 -12.80
CA VAL A 103 -8.88 -11.17 -12.13
C VAL A 103 -9.58 -12.34 -12.81
N THR A 104 -9.75 -12.29 -14.13
CA THR A 104 -10.37 -13.36 -14.92
C THR A 104 -9.66 -14.71 -14.73
N SER A 105 -8.32 -14.72 -14.71
CA SER A 105 -7.55 -15.94 -14.50
C SER A 105 -7.73 -16.60 -13.13
N LYS A 106 -8.15 -15.82 -12.13
CA LYS A 106 -8.38 -16.27 -10.75
C LYS A 106 -9.85 -16.60 -10.49
N THR A 107 -10.78 -15.85 -11.07
CA THR A 107 -12.22 -16.03 -10.86
C THR A 107 -12.79 -17.13 -11.74
N PHE A 108 -12.30 -17.26 -12.97
CA PHE A 108 -12.72 -18.33 -13.88
C PHE A 108 -11.77 -19.53 -13.78
N PRO A 109 -12.31 -20.76 -13.74
CA PRO A 109 -11.48 -21.94 -13.73
C PRO A 109 -10.69 -22.05 -15.04
N ASN A 110 -9.43 -22.43 -14.88
CA ASN A 110 -8.49 -22.52 -15.99
C ASN A 110 -8.98 -23.59 -16.98
N GLN A 111 -9.40 -23.18 -18.19
CA GLN A 111 -9.84 -24.07 -19.27
C GLN A 111 -8.70 -24.96 -19.83
N LYS A 112 -7.49 -24.83 -19.26
CA LYS A 112 -6.30 -25.62 -19.59
C LYS A 112 -6.41 -27.02 -18.99
N GLY A 113 -7.22 -27.83 -19.65
CA GLY A 113 -7.56 -29.19 -19.25
C GLY A 113 -9.06 -29.34 -19.43
N LYS A 114 -9.50 -29.63 -20.65
CA LYS A 114 -10.90 -29.94 -20.91
C LYS A 114 -11.27 -31.23 -20.17
N ASP A 115 -11.68 -31.09 -18.91
CA ASP A 115 -12.36 -32.15 -18.19
C ASP A 115 -13.51 -32.65 -19.06
N SER A 116 -13.84 -33.95 -19.01
CA SER A 116 -14.94 -34.55 -19.79
C SER A 116 -16.24 -33.75 -19.68
N ILE A 117 -16.48 -33.08 -18.55
CA ILE A 117 -17.63 -32.18 -18.31
C ILE A 117 -17.59 -30.90 -19.16
N SER A 118 -16.43 -30.26 -19.33
CA SER A 118 -16.27 -29.06 -20.15
C SER A 118 -16.41 -29.33 -21.66
N LYS A 119 -16.34 -30.60 -22.08
CA LYS A 119 -16.67 -31.02 -23.46
C LYS A 119 -18.17 -31.16 -23.68
N LEU A 120 -18.94 -31.46 -22.64
CA LEU A 120 -20.39 -31.65 -22.72
C LEU A 120 -21.15 -30.32 -22.61
N VAL A 121 -20.64 -29.36 -21.84
CA VAL A 121 -21.31 -28.08 -21.61
C VAL A 121 -20.34 -26.94 -21.89
N SER A 122 -20.71 -26.06 -22.83
CA SER A 122 -19.92 -24.90 -23.26
C SER A 122 -19.69 -23.87 -22.13
N ASN A 123 -20.64 -23.76 -21.19
CA ASN A 123 -20.58 -22.84 -20.04
C ASN A 123 -21.00 -23.53 -18.73
N PRO A 124 -20.13 -24.36 -18.12
CA PRO A 124 -20.44 -25.05 -16.88
C PRO A 124 -20.55 -24.06 -15.71
N ILE A 125 -21.63 -24.15 -14.93
CA ILE A 125 -21.76 -23.39 -13.68
C ILE A 125 -20.86 -24.04 -12.63
N HIS A 126 -19.90 -23.28 -12.10
CA HIS A 126 -18.98 -23.78 -11.09
C HIS A 126 -19.53 -23.50 -9.68
N PRO A 127 -19.56 -24.49 -8.78
CA PRO A 127 -19.91 -24.26 -7.39
C PRO A 127 -18.98 -23.22 -6.76
N ILE A 128 -19.51 -22.39 -5.85
CA ILE A 128 -18.73 -21.39 -5.09
C ILE A 128 -17.56 -22.05 -4.32
N ALA A 129 -17.64 -23.34 -4.01
CA ALA A 129 -16.54 -24.09 -3.40
C ALA A 129 -15.33 -24.31 -4.33
N LYS A 130 -15.49 -24.16 -5.65
CA LYS A 130 -14.43 -24.31 -6.67
C LYS A 130 -13.89 -22.97 -7.17
N THR A 131 -14.48 -21.84 -6.79
CA THR A 131 -13.90 -20.53 -7.12
C THR A 131 -12.69 -20.28 -6.21
N ALA A 132 -11.58 -19.85 -6.79
CA ALA A 132 -10.40 -19.51 -6.02
C ALA A 132 -10.68 -18.29 -5.11
N SER A 133 -9.81 -18.04 -4.12
CA SER A 133 -9.90 -16.84 -3.31
C SER A 133 -9.94 -15.61 -4.22
N LEU A 134 -10.94 -14.75 -4.00
CA LEU A 134 -11.12 -13.54 -4.80
C LEU A 134 -9.89 -12.62 -4.62
N PRO A 135 -9.37 -12.05 -5.70
CA PRO A 135 -8.19 -11.20 -5.64
C PRO A 135 -8.50 -9.89 -4.91
N THR A 136 -7.77 -9.61 -3.84
CA THR A 136 -7.80 -8.30 -3.17
C THR A 136 -6.91 -7.29 -3.90
N PRO A 137 -7.13 -5.97 -3.77
CA PRO A 137 -6.25 -4.95 -4.38
C PRO A 137 -4.76 -5.12 -4.03
N GLN A 138 -4.43 -5.56 -2.80
CA GLN A 138 -3.04 -5.82 -2.42
C GLN A 138 -2.40 -6.97 -3.22
N HIS A 139 -3.17 -8.04 -3.48
CA HIS A 139 -2.72 -9.17 -4.29
C HIS A 139 -2.49 -8.76 -5.74
N VAL A 140 -3.38 -7.93 -6.30
CA VAL A 140 -3.20 -7.36 -7.64
C VAL A 140 -1.93 -6.52 -7.71
N LEU A 141 -1.68 -5.67 -6.71
CA LEU A 141 -0.44 -4.90 -6.63
C LEU A 141 0.81 -5.79 -6.58
N LYS A 142 0.80 -6.84 -5.73
CA LYS A 142 1.91 -7.81 -5.65
C LYS A 142 2.15 -8.49 -7.00
N PHE A 143 1.09 -8.83 -7.72
CA PHE A 143 1.18 -9.43 -9.05
C PHE A 143 1.80 -8.48 -10.09
N ILE A 144 1.38 -7.21 -10.11
CA ILE A 144 1.93 -6.19 -11.02
C ILE A 144 3.42 -5.99 -10.76
N LEU A 145 3.83 -5.89 -9.49
CA LEU A 145 5.22 -5.73 -9.09
C LEU A 145 6.07 -6.97 -9.40
N ALA A 146 5.54 -8.18 -9.18
CA ALA A 146 6.24 -9.43 -9.46
C ALA A 146 6.53 -9.62 -10.96
N ASN A 147 5.58 -9.24 -11.82
CA ASN A 147 5.73 -9.35 -13.28
C ASN A 147 6.42 -8.14 -13.92
N LYS A 148 6.78 -7.11 -13.14
CA LYS A 148 7.41 -5.87 -13.62
C LYS A 148 6.69 -5.26 -14.83
N VAL A 149 5.36 -5.21 -14.74
CA VAL A 149 4.52 -4.71 -15.83
C VAL A 149 4.79 -3.22 -16.08
N THR A 150 5.14 -2.47 -15.04
CA THR A 150 5.32 -1.03 -15.10
C THR A 150 6.61 -0.59 -14.38
N ASN A 151 7.23 0.48 -14.87
CA ASN A 151 8.38 1.13 -14.21
C ASN A 151 7.94 2.16 -13.16
N ALA A 152 6.66 2.58 -13.18
CA ALA A 152 6.11 3.56 -12.27
C ALA A 152 5.86 2.98 -10.86
N SER A 153 6.05 3.79 -9.82
CA SER A 153 5.78 3.42 -8.43
C SER A 153 4.27 3.32 -8.17
N LEU A 154 3.71 2.12 -8.31
CA LEU A 154 2.29 1.88 -8.13
C LEU A 154 1.92 1.75 -6.63
N SER A 155 0.85 2.41 -6.21
CA SER A 155 0.25 2.31 -4.87
C SER A 155 -1.03 1.48 -4.90
N VAL A 156 -1.45 0.96 -3.73
CA VAL A 156 -2.75 0.28 -3.56
C VAL A 156 -3.91 1.20 -3.94
N LYS A 157 -3.80 2.51 -3.67
CA LYS A 157 -4.80 3.51 -4.07
C LYS A 157 -5.05 3.48 -5.58
N ASN A 158 -3.97 3.45 -6.35
CA ASN A 158 -4.03 3.49 -7.81
C ASN A 158 -4.66 2.19 -8.37
N VAL A 159 -4.32 1.04 -7.78
CA VAL A 159 -4.95 -0.24 -8.15
C VAL A 159 -6.45 -0.23 -7.83
N MET A 160 -6.87 0.37 -6.71
CA MET A 160 -8.29 0.54 -6.39
C MET A 160 -9.00 1.46 -7.38
N GLU A 161 -8.35 2.52 -7.87
CA GLU A 161 -8.91 3.41 -8.90
C GLU A 161 -9.13 2.64 -10.22
N ILE A 162 -8.18 1.82 -10.66
CA ILE A 162 -8.35 0.96 -11.84
C ILE A 162 -9.47 -0.05 -11.64
N ALA A 163 -9.49 -0.73 -10.49
CA ALA A 163 -10.52 -1.72 -10.20
C ALA A 163 -11.92 -1.09 -10.18
N ARG A 164 -12.06 0.14 -9.68
CA ARG A 164 -13.32 0.90 -9.76
C ARG A 164 -13.68 1.29 -11.19
N ALA A 165 -12.70 1.67 -12.01
CA ALA A 165 -12.97 1.93 -13.43
C ALA A 165 -13.53 0.67 -14.12
N LEU A 166 -12.92 -0.50 -13.87
CA LEU A 166 -13.40 -1.78 -14.40
C LEU A 166 -14.78 -2.18 -13.82
N GLU A 167 -15.10 -1.78 -12.60
CA GLU A 167 -16.43 -1.94 -11.99
C GLU A 167 -17.48 -1.06 -12.69
N LEU A 168 -17.15 0.20 -12.98
CA LEU A 168 -18.02 1.12 -13.71
C LEU A 168 -18.21 0.69 -15.17
N ASP A 169 -17.18 0.14 -15.80
CA ASP A 169 -17.23 -0.44 -17.14
C ASP A 169 -18.07 -1.75 -17.17
N GLY A 170 -18.45 -2.30 -16.00
CA GLY A 170 -19.25 -3.52 -15.87
C GLY A 170 -18.49 -4.81 -16.16
N LEU A 171 -17.16 -4.75 -16.21
CA LEU A 171 -16.29 -5.90 -16.51
C LEU A 171 -15.97 -6.73 -15.27
N ILE A 172 -16.00 -6.11 -14.09
CA ILE A 172 -15.70 -6.75 -12.80
C ILE A 172 -16.75 -6.32 -11.77
N GLU A 173 -17.10 -7.21 -10.86
CA GLU A 173 -17.92 -6.88 -9.70
C GLU A 173 -17.09 -6.91 -8.40
N ALA A 174 -17.23 -5.86 -7.60
CA ALA A 174 -16.61 -5.80 -6.28
C ALA A 174 -17.54 -6.42 -5.23
N ILE A 175 -17.16 -7.60 -4.71
CA ILE A 175 -17.88 -8.23 -3.60
C ILE A 175 -17.48 -7.53 -2.30
N LYS A 176 -18.34 -6.62 -1.82
CA LYS A 176 -18.19 -5.98 -0.52
C LYS A 176 -18.57 -7.01 0.55
N PRO A 177 -17.71 -7.28 1.56
CA PRO A 177 -18.07 -8.18 2.64
C PRO A 177 -19.26 -7.60 3.41
N VAL A 178 -20.43 -8.21 3.25
CA VAL A 178 -21.63 -7.84 4.00
C VAL A 178 -21.43 -8.25 5.45
N GLY A 179 -21.43 -7.28 6.38
CA GLY A 179 -21.48 -7.56 7.82
C GLY A 179 -20.15 -7.74 8.55
N GLY A 180 -19.07 -7.04 8.17
CA GLY A 180 -17.81 -7.07 8.94
C GLY A 180 -17.04 -8.39 8.84
N VAL A 181 -17.32 -9.18 7.81
CA VAL A 181 -16.58 -10.40 7.49
C VAL A 181 -15.16 -10.00 7.07
N THR A 182 -14.20 -10.20 7.96
CA THR A 182 -12.80 -10.30 7.59
C THR A 182 -12.66 -11.49 6.64
N VAL A 183 -12.26 -11.22 5.39
CA VAL A 183 -11.73 -12.28 4.53
C VAL A 183 -10.56 -12.86 5.30
N GLU A 184 -10.70 -14.06 5.86
CA GLU A 184 -9.54 -14.74 6.44
C GLU A 184 -8.50 -14.80 5.32
N GLU A 185 -7.33 -14.20 5.57
CA GLU A 185 -6.12 -14.47 4.79
C GLU A 185 -5.88 -15.97 4.91
N ARG A 186 -6.51 -16.74 4.02
CA ARG A 186 -6.08 -18.08 3.75
C ARG A 186 -4.73 -17.87 3.08
N TYR A 187 -3.68 -17.91 3.89
CA TYR A 187 -2.31 -17.97 3.45
C TYR A 187 -2.23 -19.15 2.47
N GLU A 188 -2.47 -18.89 1.19
CA GLU A 188 -1.86 -19.70 0.15
C GLU A 188 -0.38 -19.51 0.40
N SER A 189 0.20 -20.52 1.05
CA SER A 189 1.65 -20.68 1.10
C SER A 189 2.07 -20.77 -0.36
N ASP A 190 2.37 -19.61 -0.96
CA ASP A 190 3.23 -19.50 -2.12
C ASP A 190 4.43 -20.38 -1.76
N SER A 191 4.48 -21.55 -2.39
CA SER A 191 5.67 -22.37 -2.44
C SER A 191 6.65 -21.54 -3.24
N ASP A 192 7.40 -20.69 -2.54
CA ASP A 192 8.41 -19.80 -3.09
C ASP A 192 9.30 -20.56 -4.08
N GLY A 193 9.60 -19.87 -5.18
CA GLY A 193 10.47 -20.34 -6.23
C GLY A 193 11.85 -20.71 -5.70
N GLU A 194 12.24 -21.94 -5.97
CA GLU A 194 13.61 -22.24 -6.34
C GLU A 194 13.74 -21.99 -7.86
N PRO A 195 14.78 -21.29 -8.33
CA PRO A 195 15.01 -21.06 -9.75
C PRO A 195 15.42 -22.39 -10.40
N VAL A 196 14.50 -23.02 -11.12
CA VAL A 196 14.82 -24.22 -11.89
C VAL A 196 15.76 -23.81 -13.04
N PRO A 197 16.98 -24.38 -13.11
CA PRO A 197 17.86 -24.12 -14.24
C PRO A 197 17.17 -24.66 -15.50
N LYS A 198 17.25 -23.92 -16.62
CA LYS A 198 16.78 -24.36 -17.94
C LYS A 198 17.24 -25.79 -18.22
N ARG A 199 16.39 -26.79 -17.95
CA ARG A 199 16.59 -28.16 -18.41
C ARG A 199 15.51 -28.45 -19.45
N ARG A 200 16.02 -28.75 -20.63
CA ARG A 200 15.29 -29.19 -21.82
C ARG A 200 14.27 -30.24 -21.40
N ARG A 201 13.03 -30.08 -21.88
CA ARG A 201 11.94 -31.04 -21.71
C ARG A 201 12.42 -32.42 -22.17
N ALA A 202 12.52 -33.36 -21.24
CA ALA A 202 12.40 -34.79 -21.53
C ALA A 202 11.06 -35.21 -20.94
N LYS A 203 10.14 -35.54 -21.84
CA LYS A 203 8.82 -36.10 -21.55
C LYS A 203 9.07 -37.57 -21.22
N ASP A 204 9.20 -37.89 -19.94
CA ASP A 204 9.31 -39.27 -19.47
C ASP A 204 7.92 -39.69 -19.01
N SER A 205 7.22 -40.40 -19.90
CA SER A 205 5.90 -40.98 -19.64
C SER A 205 6.05 -42.15 -18.67
N ASP A 206 5.36 -42.07 -17.54
CA ASP A 206 5.29 -43.08 -16.46
C ASP A 206 4.68 -44.44 -16.91
N ASP A 207 4.47 -44.65 -18.22
CA ASP A 207 3.83 -45.83 -18.83
C ASP A 207 4.84 -46.93 -19.23
N GLU A 208 6.16 -46.72 -19.09
CA GLU A 208 7.20 -47.71 -19.45
C GLU A 208 8.05 -48.23 -18.26
N LEU A 209 7.66 -47.96 -17.00
CA LEU A 209 8.43 -48.42 -15.83
C LEU A 209 8.01 -49.84 -15.37
N ASP A 210 9.01 -50.69 -15.10
CA ASP A 210 8.83 -52.00 -14.46
C ASP A 210 8.13 -51.82 -13.09
N PRO A 211 7.08 -52.62 -12.78
CA PRO A 211 6.36 -52.61 -11.50
C PRO A 211 7.21 -52.45 -10.24
N GLU A 212 8.42 -53.02 -10.20
CA GLU A 212 9.29 -52.94 -9.03
C GLU A 212 9.88 -51.52 -8.82
N GLU A 213 10.19 -50.80 -9.90
CA GLU A 213 10.79 -49.47 -9.85
C GLU A 213 9.74 -48.41 -9.46
N ARG A 214 8.49 -48.57 -9.94
CA ARG A 214 7.35 -47.74 -9.55
C ARG A 214 7.07 -47.82 -8.05
N ALA A 215 7.06 -49.04 -7.50
CA ALA A 215 6.84 -49.27 -6.07
C ALA A 215 7.91 -48.61 -5.19
N ARG A 216 9.18 -48.63 -5.61
CA ARG A 216 10.28 -47.94 -4.90
C ARG A 216 10.11 -46.43 -4.91
N ARG A 217 9.68 -45.85 -6.04
CA ARG A 217 9.47 -44.40 -6.19
C ARG A 217 8.31 -43.90 -5.31
N ASP A 218 7.20 -44.64 -5.28
CA ASP A 218 6.04 -44.30 -4.46
C ASP A 218 6.35 -44.38 -2.97
N ARG A 219 7.12 -45.39 -2.55
CA ARG A 219 7.61 -45.50 -1.16
C ARG A 219 8.45 -44.29 -0.76
N LYS A 220 9.39 -43.88 -1.62
CA LYS A 220 10.25 -42.71 -1.39
C LYS A 220 9.44 -41.41 -1.33
N ASN A 221 8.44 -41.25 -2.18
CA ASN A 221 7.55 -40.09 -2.18
C ASN A 221 6.67 -40.04 -0.92
N ARG A 222 6.14 -41.20 -0.49
CA ARG A 222 5.35 -41.32 0.74
C ARG A 222 6.18 -41.02 1.99
N GLU A 223 7.44 -41.43 2.03
CA GLU A 223 8.37 -41.08 3.12
C GLU A 223 8.68 -39.58 3.16
N LYS A 224 8.94 -38.96 2.00
CA LYS A 224 9.12 -37.50 1.90
C LYS A 224 7.90 -36.73 2.36
N LEU A 225 6.70 -37.16 1.97
CA LEU A 225 5.44 -36.54 2.42
C LEU A 225 5.25 -36.67 3.95
N LYS A 226 5.54 -37.85 4.51
CA LYS A 226 5.49 -38.07 5.97
C LYS A 226 6.51 -37.18 6.70
N ALA A 227 7.70 -36.98 6.15
CA ALA A 227 8.71 -36.10 6.74
C ALA A 227 8.24 -34.63 6.75
N LYS A 228 7.75 -34.12 5.61
CA LYS A 228 7.18 -32.76 5.51
C LYS A 228 6.02 -32.52 6.47
N LEU A 229 5.14 -33.52 6.62
CA LEU A 229 3.99 -33.41 7.53
C LEU A 229 4.42 -33.37 9.01
N LYS A 230 5.45 -34.15 9.39
CA LYS A 230 6.05 -34.10 10.73
C LYS A 230 6.71 -32.76 11.02
N GLU A 231 7.40 -32.18 10.03
CA GLU A 231 8.03 -30.87 10.16
C GLU A 231 7.01 -29.76 10.34
N LYS A 232 5.95 -29.73 9.51
CA LYS A 232 4.84 -28.78 9.65
C LYS A 232 4.20 -28.83 11.04
N LYS A 233 3.96 -30.04 11.57
CA LYS A 233 3.42 -30.24 12.93
C LYS A 233 4.37 -29.76 14.03
N ARG A 234 5.69 -29.83 13.83
CA ARG A 234 6.68 -29.30 14.78
C ARG A 234 6.70 -27.77 14.76
N GLU A 235 6.61 -27.17 13.58
CA GLU A 235 6.58 -25.72 13.42
C GLU A 235 5.32 -25.11 14.05
N GLU A 236 4.16 -25.74 13.84
CA GLU A 236 2.89 -25.34 14.45
C GLU A 236 2.97 -25.33 15.99
N LYS A 237 3.52 -26.39 16.59
CA LYS A 237 3.77 -26.45 18.03
C LYS A 237 4.72 -25.36 18.51
N ARG A 238 5.72 -24.97 17.70
CA ARG A 238 6.66 -23.89 18.04
C ARG A 238 5.93 -22.54 18.05
N ARG A 239 5.12 -22.27 17.04
CA ARG A 239 4.29 -21.05 16.94
C ARG A 239 3.29 -20.95 18.10
N GLU A 240 2.67 -22.06 18.50
CA GLU A 240 1.75 -22.08 19.64
C GLU A 240 2.47 -21.76 20.97
N LYS A 241 3.66 -22.33 21.19
CA LYS A 241 4.49 -22.01 22.36
C LYS A 241 4.89 -20.55 22.41
N GLU A 242 5.26 -19.97 21.27
CA GLU A 242 5.63 -18.56 21.15
C GLU A 242 4.45 -17.62 21.43
N LYS A 243 3.26 -17.94 20.90
CA LYS A 243 2.02 -17.20 21.21
C LYS A 243 1.71 -17.23 22.71
N LYS A 244 1.84 -18.40 23.36
CA LYS A 244 1.64 -18.54 24.83
C LYS A 244 2.68 -17.74 25.62
N ALA A 245 3.94 -17.72 25.19
CA ALA A 245 4.99 -16.93 25.84
C ALA A 245 4.69 -15.42 25.76
N ARG A 246 4.34 -14.93 24.57
CA ARG A 246 3.98 -13.52 24.34
C ARG A 246 2.75 -13.10 25.14
N ALA A 247 1.76 -13.98 25.30
CA ALA A 247 0.59 -13.72 26.14
C ALA A 247 0.97 -13.56 27.63
N LYS A 248 1.82 -14.46 28.15
CA LYS A 248 2.33 -14.38 29.54
C LYS A 248 3.16 -13.13 29.78
N GLU A 249 3.96 -12.71 28.79
CA GLU A 249 4.75 -11.48 28.88
C GLU A 249 3.85 -10.23 28.95
N LYS A 250 2.85 -10.13 28.08
CA LYS A 250 1.86 -9.04 28.12
C LYS A 250 1.13 -8.98 29.46
N GLU A 251 0.79 -10.12 30.05
CA GLU A 251 0.15 -10.16 31.38
C GLU A 251 1.10 -9.64 32.48
N ARG A 252 2.38 -10.06 32.45
CA ARG A 252 3.40 -9.57 33.39
C ARG A 252 3.61 -8.05 33.26
N GLU A 253 3.62 -7.53 32.04
CA GLU A 253 3.74 -6.09 31.78
C GLU A 253 2.55 -5.31 32.34
N LYS A 254 1.32 -5.80 32.13
CA LYS A 254 0.11 -5.20 32.72
C LYS A 254 0.19 -5.14 34.24
N ARG A 255 0.58 -6.24 34.90
CA ARG A 255 0.75 -6.28 36.37
C ARG A 255 1.83 -5.31 36.86
N ARG A 256 2.93 -5.12 36.10
CA ARG A 256 3.97 -4.12 36.43
C ARG A 256 3.43 -2.71 36.36
N LYS A 257 2.73 -2.35 35.28
CA LYS A 257 2.10 -1.03 35.10
C LYS A 257 1.07 -0.73 36.19
N GLU A 258 0.32 -1.73 36.62
CA GLU A 258 -0.65 -1.59 37.70
C GLU A 258 0.02 -1.31 39.06
N LYS A 259 1.06 -2.08 39.42
CA LYS A 259 1.87 -1.85 40.63
C LYS A 259 2.51 -0.45 40.63
N GLU A 260 2.97 0.02 39.47
CA GLU A 260 3.54 1.36 39.34
C GLU A 260 2.49 2.45 39.55
N LYS A 261 1.30 2.30 38.96
CA LYS A 261 0.17 3.22 39.19
C LYS A 261 -0.23 3.27 40.67
N GLU A 262 -0.25 2.13 41.36
CA GLU A 262 -0.56 2.06 42.78
C GLU A 262 0.50 2.79 43.64
N LYS A 263 1.79 2.58 43.35
CA LYS A 263 2.89 3.31 44.02
C LYS A 263 2.75 4.83 43.84
N ARG A 264 2.45 5.30 42.61
CA ARG A 264 2.24 6.73 42.33
C ARG A 264 1.04 7.30 43.08
N ARG A 265 -0.04 6.51 43.26
CA ARG A 265 -1.20 6.92 44.08
C ARG A 265 -0.80 7.08 45.56
N LYS A 266 -0.13 6.09 46.14
CA LYS A 266 0.35 6.14 47.54
C LYS A 266 1.30 7.31 47.79
N GLU A 267 2.20 7.60 46.84
CA GLU A 267 3.11 8.75 46.94
C GLU A 267 2.36 10.09 46.91
N LYS A 268 1.37 10.23 46.02
CA LYS A 268 0.51 11.44 45.96
C LYS A 268 -0.26 11.64 47.27
N ASP A 269 -0.81 10.57 47.84
CA ASP A 269 -1.53 10.64 49.12
C ASP A 269 -0.60 11.03 50.27
N ARG A 270 0.64 10.51 50.30
CA ARG A 270 1.66 10.91 51.28
C ARG A 270 2.02 12.39 51.16
N LYS A 271 2.26 12.89 49.94
CA LYS A 271 2.53 14.32 49.68
C LYS A 271 1.36 15.20 50.09
N ARG A 272 0.12 14.75 49.88
CA ARG A 272 -1.08 15.49 50.31
C ARG A 272 -1.15 15.61 51.83
N LYS A 273 -0.95 14.51 52.57
CA LYS A 273 -0.90 14.50 54.04
C LYS A 273 0.19 15.42 54.60
N GLU A 274 1.38 15.44 53.99
CA GLU A 274 2.47 16.31 54.41
C GLU A 274 2.15 17.80 54.18
N ARG A 275 1.51 18.15 53.05
CA ARG A 275 1.04 19.52 52.78
C ARG A 275 -0.02 19.96 53.80
N ASP A 276 -0.93 19.07 54.16
CA ASP A 276 -1.99 19.36 55.13
C ASP A 276 -1.41 19.55 56.56
N GLN A 277 -0.38 18.80 56.94
CA GLN A 277 0.36 19.01 58.19
C GLN A 277 1.12 20.35 58.21
N LYS A 278 1.81 20.73 57.13
CA LYS A 278 2.49 22.04 57.02
C LYS A 278 1.53 23.22 57.13
N LYS A 279 0.30 23.09 56.59
CA LYS A 279 -0.74 24.11 56.72
C LYS A 279 -1.22 24.27 58.17
N LYS A 280 -1.39 23.17 58.91
CA LYS A 280 -1.77 23.19 60.33
C LYS A 280 -0.67 23.71 61.27
N GLY A 281 0.60 23.58 60.88
CA GLY A 281 1.73 24.16 61.62
C GLY A 281 1.80 25.68 61.49
N LYS A 282 1.57 26.23 60.28
CA LYS A 282 1.59 27.68 60.02
C LYS A 282 0.43 28.46 60.64
N SER A 283 -0.68 27.80 61.01
CA SER A 283 -1.80 28.45 61.70
C SER A 283 -1.63 28.54 63.22
N LYS A 284 -0.51 28.07 63.77
CA LYS A 284 -0.22 28.08 65.22
C LYS A 284 0.86 29.06 65.66
N GLU A 285 1.45 29.85 64.75
CA GLU A 285 2.30 30.98 65.16
C GLU A 285 1.41 32.16 65.60
N PRO A 286 1.47 32.59 66.87
CA PRO A 286 0.72 33.74 67.33
C PRO A 286 1.35 35.00 66.73
N ARG A 287 0.52 35.84 66.10
CA ARG A 287 0.91 37.19 65.74
C ARG A 287 1.21 37.95 67.03
N SER A 288 2.49 38.26 67.26
CA SER A 288 2.92 39.29 68.21
C SER A 288 2.60 40.67 67.65
#